data_AF-A0A6P7T5Q1-F1
#
_entry.id   AF-A0A6P7T5Q1-F1
#
_cell.length_a   1.000
_cell.length_b   1.000
_cell.length_c   1.000
_cell.angle_alpha   90.00
_cell.angle_beta   90.00
_cell.angle_gamma   90.00
#
_symmetry.space_group_name_H-M   'P 1'
#
loop_
_entity.id
_entity.type
_entity.pdbx_description
1 polymer ?
#
loop_
_entity_poly.entity_id
_entity_poly.type
_entity_poly.pdbx_seq_one_letter_code
_entity_poly.pdbx_strand_id
1 'polypeptide(L)'
;MIKDSKTFLKNPFVFDVSNLPTEDNLIQEQFIDLANDRGAKCFFCEMSCSNFWIEMAQSYLDVVKISLKLLMPFPTTYECETTFSTFFAIKTKSQNQLDVTSEMMVAFSRTEPNSEELVTLL
;
A
#
# COMPACT_ATOMS: atom_id res chain seq x y z
N MET A 1 -15.04 9.70 -14.33
CA MET A 1 -13.57 9.46 -14.31
C MET A 1 -12.91 10.67 -14.93
N ILE A 2 -11.81 11.19 -14.36
CA ILE A 2 -11.16 12.41 -14.89
C ILE A 2 -10.56 12.10 -16.25
N LYS A 3 -10.94 12.90 -17.25
CA LYS A 3 -10.36 12.83 -18.59
C LYS A 3 -9.00 13.53 -18.55
N ASP A 4 -7.97 12.94 -19.14
CA ASP A 4 -6.60 13.49 -19.16
C ASP A 4 -5.97 13.72 -17.77
N SER A 5 -6.10 12.74 -16.87
CA SER A 5 -5.56 12.77 -15.50
C SER A 5 -4.06 13.12 -15.40
N LYS A 6 -3.25 12.76 -16.41
CA LYS A 6 -1.83 13.15 -16.49
C LYS A 6 -1.64 14.65 -16.64
N THR A 7 -2.50 15.31 -17.41
CA THR A 7 -2.44 16.76 -17.65
C THR A 7 -2.87 17.51 -16.39
N PHE A 8 -3.97 17.07 -15.77
CA PHE A 8 -4.43 17.60 -14.49
C PHE A 8 -3.32 17.59 -13.44
N LEU A 9 -2.64 16.45 -13.29
CA LEU A 9 -1.61 16.30 -12.27
C LEU A 9 -0.37 17.16 -12.56
N LYS A 10 0.04 17.23 -13.82
CA LYS A 10 1.23 17.99 -14.24
C LYS A 10 1.01 19.50 -14.14
N ASN A 11 -0.15 19.98 -14.56
CA ASN A 11 -0.45 21.40 -14.56
C ASN A 11 -1.97 21.64 -14.44
N PRO A 12 -2.46 21.94 -13.23
CA PRO A 12 -3.89 22.21 -13.01
C PRO A 12 -4.35 23.53 -13.65
N PHE A 13 -3.46 24.49 -13.90
CA PHE A 13 -3.81 25.82 -14.41
C PHE A 13 -4.09 25.87 -15.92
N VAL A 14 -3.82 24.78 -16.65
CA VAL A 14 -4.17 24.61 -18.07
C VAL A 14 -5.23 23.54 -18.28
N PHE A 15 -5.73 22.96 -17.18
CA PHE A 15 -6.69 21.87 -17.23
C PHE A 15 -8.11 22.43 -17.26
N ASP A 16 -8.92 21.92 -18.19
CA ASP A 16 -10.32 22.34 -18.35
C ASP A 16 -11.20 21.63 -17.31
N VAL A 17 -11.95 22.43 -16.55
CA VAL A 17 -12.90 21.99 -15.52
C VAL A 17 -13.93 21.01 -16.07
N SER A 18 -14.28 21.10 -17.35
CA SER A 18 -15.23 20.20 -18.01
C SER A 18 -14.77 18.73 -18.04
N ASN A 19 -13.47 18.49 -17.81
CA ASN A 19 -12.88 17.15 -17.73
C ASN A 19 -12.91 16.55 -16.31
N LEU A 20 -13.35 17.31 -15.30
CA LEU A 20 -13.61 16.81 -13.96
C LEU A 20 -14.94 16.04 -13.88
N PRO A 21 -15.13 15.16 -12.90
CA PRO A 21 -16.41 14.48 -12.71
C PRO A 21 -17.51 15.50 -12.44
N THR A 22 -18.61 15.44 -13.19
CA THR A 22 -19.76 16.35 -13.04
C THR A 22 -20.62 16.05 -11.81
N GLU A 23 -20.50 14.85 -11.23
CA GLU A 23 -21.32 14.40 -10.11
C GLU A 23 -20.99 15.08 -8.77
N ASP A 24 -19.90 15.85 -8.71
CA ASP A 24 -19.39 16.45 -7.47
C ASP A 24 -19.06 17.94 -7.66
N ASN A 25 -20.05 18.79 -7.37
CA ASN A 25 -19.95 20.25 -7.52
C ASN A 25 -18.84 20.83 -6.63
N LEU A 26 -18.59 20.25 -5.45
CA LEU A 26 -17.60 20.77 -4.50
C LEU A 26 -16.18 20.70 -5.08
N ILE A 27 -15.88 19.61 -5.79
CA ILE A 27 -14.60 19.43 -6.49
C ILE A 27 -14.45 20.48 -7.60
N GLN A 28 -15.49 20.72 -8.39
CA GLN A 28 -15.44 21.70 -9.47
C GLN A 28 -15.29 23.12 -8.95
N GLU A 29 -16.03 23.50 -7.91
CA GLU A 29 -15.93 24.81 -7.26
C GLU A 29 -14.52 25.06 -6.71
N GLN A 30 -13.98 24.14 -5.89
CA GLN A 30 -12.60 24.28 -5.39
C GLN A 30 -11.56 24.31 -6.52
N PHE A 31 -11.78 23.55 -7.59
CA PHE A 31 -10.85 23.56 -8.71
C PHE A 31 -10.89 24.88 -9.47
N ILE A 32 -12.08 25.47 -9.65
CA ILE A 32 -12.23 26.80 -10.24
C ILE A 32 -11.52 27.84 -9.38
N ASP A 33 -11.67 27.77 -8.06
CA ASP A 33 -10.98 28.68 -7.13
C ASP A 33 -9.45 28.51 -7.23
N LEU A 34 -8.96 27.28 -7.23
CA LEU A 34 -7.53 26.97 -7.41
C LEU A 34 -6.99 27.49 -8.75
N ALA A 35 -7.71 27.26 -9.85
CA ALA A 35 -7.28 27.66 -11.20
C ALA A 35 -7.20 29.19 -11.34
N ASN A 36 -7.99 29.93 -10.57
CA ASN A 36 -8.00 31.40 -10.54
C ASN A 36 -7.08 31.99 -9.45
N ASP A 37 -6.53 31.18 -8.56
CA ASP A 37 -5.61 31.64 -7.53
C ASP A 37 -4.21 31.93 -8.09
N ARG A 38 -3.86 33.22 -8.12
CA ARG A 38 -2.54 33.71 -8.52
C ARG A 38 -1.44 33.27 -7.57
N GLY A 39 -1.71 33.20 -6.26
CA GLY A 39 -0.77 32.75 -5.25
C GLY A 39 -0.40 31.28 -5.45
N ALA A 40 -1.41 30.41 -5.60
CA ALA A 40 -1.21 29.01 -5.98
C ALA A 40 -0.39 28.88 -7.27
N LYS A 41 -0.65 29.73 -8.29
CA LYS A 41 0.12 29.72 -9.53
C LYS A 41 1.59 30.11 -9.35
N CYS A 42 1.89 31.06 -8.47
CA CYS A 42 3.27 31.39 -8.10
C CYS A 42 3.94 30.21 -7.40
N PHE A 43 3.28 29.63 -6.40
CA PHE A 43 3.79 28.45 -5.68
C PHE A 43 4.08 27.29 -6.62
N PHE A 44 3.20 27.03 -7.59
CA PHE A 44 3.41 26.00 -8.61
C PHE A 44 4.69 26.21 -9.44
N CYS A 45 5.08 27.46 -9.71
CA CYS A 45 6.33 27.77 -10.42
C CYS A 45 7.58 27.61 -9.55
N GLU A 46 7.44 27.73 -8.23
CA GLU A 46 8.55 27.74 -7.27
C GLU A 46 8.86 26.36 -6.67
N MET A 47 7.92 25.42 -6.70
CA MET A 47 8.08 24.11 -6.07
C MET A 47 7.81 22.93 -7.01
N SER A 48 8.17 21.73 -6.56
CA SER A 48 7.88 20.50 -7.30
C SER A 48 6.37 20.20 -7.31
N CYS A 49 5.91 19.48 -8.34
CA CYS A 49 4.51 19.05 -8.47
C CYS A 49 3.99 18.36 -7.20
N SER A 50 4.76 17.45 -6.60
CA SER A 50 4.36 16.76 -5.36
C SER A 50 4.19 17.72 -4.18
N ASN A 51 5.15 18.62 -3.98
CA ASN A 51 5.07 19.59 -2.88
C ASN A 51 3.90 20.56 -3.07
N PHE A 52 3.66 20.98 -4.32
CA PHE A 52 2.52 21.83 -4.66
C PHE A 52 1.20 21.19 -4.22
N TRP A 53 0.96 19.93 -4.58
CA TRP A 53 -0.27 19.24 -4.19
C TRP A 53 -0.38 19.05 -2.66
N ILE A 54 0.74 18.92 -1.94
CA ILE A 54 0.74 18.85 -0.47
C ILE A 54 0.38 20.21 0.14
N GLU A 55 0.97 21.30 -0.33
CA GLU A 55 0.68 22.66 0.17
C GLU A 55 -0.78 23.07 -0.10
N MET A 56 -1.32 22.75 -1.28
CA MET A 56 -2.70 23.04 -1.64
C MET A 56 -3.73 22.30 -0.77
N ALA A 57 -3.33 21.26 -0.02
CA ALA A 57 -4.23 20.46 0.82
C ALA A 57 -4.93 21.29 1.90
N GLN A 58 -4.34 22.40 2.32
CA GLN A 58 -4.90 23.29 3.35
C GLN A 58 -6.12 24.07 2.86
N SER A 59 -6.17 24.38 1.56
CA SER A 59 -7.18 25.29 0.98
C SER A 59 -8.08 24.59 -0.05
N TYR A 60 -7.61 23.54 -0.70
CA TYR A 60 -8.28 22.87 -1.83
C TYR A 60 -8.32 21.35 -1.64
N LEU A 61 -8.75 20.92 -0.44
CA LEU A 61 -8.62 19.55 0.01
C LEU A 61 -9.28 18.53 -0.94
N ASP A 62 -10.44 18.84 -1.51
CA ASP A 62 -11.19 17.88 -2.33
C ASP A 62 -10.53 17.68 -3.70
N VAL A 63 -9.98 18.75 -4.28
CA VAL A 63 -9.14 18.68 -5.48
C VAL A 63 -7.85 17.92 -5.20
N VAL A 64 -7.20 18.18 -4.06
CA VAL A 64 -5.94 17.53 -3.69
C VAL A 64 -6.12 16.04 -3.45
N LYS A 65 -7.23 15.60 -2.84
CA LYS A 65 -7.55 14.16 -2.69
C LYS A 65 -7.49 13.42 -4.02
N ILE A 66 -7.92 14.04 -5.10
CA ILE A 66 -7.85 13.47 -6.44
C ILE A 66 -6.41 13.36 -6.91
N SER A 67 -5.63 14.44 -6.78
CA SER A 67 -4.22 14.48 -7.18
C SER A 67 -3.41 13.44 -6.42
N LEU A 68 -3.65 13.28 -5.12
CA LEU A 68 -3.00 12.27 -4.29
C LEU A 68 -3.36 10.85 -4.72
N LYS A 69 -4.63 10.57 -5.06
CA LYS A 69 -5.04 9.27 -5.63
C LYS A 69 -4.35 8.96 -6.97
N LEU A 70 -4.00 9.98 -7.75
CA LEU A 70 -3.28 9.83 -9.01
C LEU A 70 -1.76 9.71 -8.82
N LEU A 71 -1.18 10.45 -7.87
CA LEU A 71 0.25 10.43 -7.51
C LEU A 71 0.65 9.15 -6.80
N MET A 72 -0.25 8.66 -5.96
CA MET A 72 -0.13 7.39 -5.29
C MET A 72 -1.10 6.43 -5.96
N PRO A 73 -0.73 5.82 -7.10
CA PRO A 73 -1.33 4.57 -7.48
C PRO A 73 -0.87 3.57 -6.43
N PHE A 74 -1.45 3.60 -5.23
CA PHE A 74 -1.37 2.47 -4.34
C PHE A 74 -1.83 1.29 -5.19
N PRO A 75 -1.03 0.22 -5.28
CA PRO A 75 -1.43 -0.97 -5.99
C PRO A 75 -2.54 -1.58 -5.15
N THR A 76 -3.77 -1.15 -5.43
CA THR A 76 -4.95 -1.43 -4.64
C THR A 76 -5.07 -2.94 -4.47
N THR A 77 -5.07 -3.35 -3.20
CA THR A 77 -5.25 -4.70 -2.65
C THR A 77 -4.29 -5.80 -3.10
N TYR A 78 -4.11 -6.09 -4.38
CA TYR A 78 -3.44 -7.33 -4.81
C TYR A 78 -1.95 -7.44 -4.42
N GLU A 79 -1.16 -6.38 -4.59
CA GLU A 79 0.27 -6.39 -4.21
C GLU A 79 0.44 -6.39 -2.69
N CYS A 80 -0.41 -5.66 -1.95
CA CYS A 80 -0.47 -5.77 -0.50
C CYS A 80 -0.87 -7.18 -0.07
N GLU A 81 -1.92 -7.77 -0.64
CA GLU A 81 -2.37 -9.13 -0.34
C GLU A 81 -1.29 -10.16 -0.65
N THR A 82 -0.56 -10.01 -1.76
CA THR A 82 0.52 -10.93 -2.15
C THR A 82 1.73 -10.79 -1.22
N THR A 83 2.13 -9.56 -0.88
CA THR A 83 3.22 -9.32 0.08
C THR A 83 2.84 -9.76 1.51
N PHE A 84 1.61 -9.48 1.96
CA PHE A 84 1.08 -9.98 3.24
C PHE A 84 0.94 -11.51 3.25
N SER A 85 0.47 -12.13 2.17
CA SER A 85 0.37 -13.60 2.07
C SER A 85 1.74 -14.25 2.08
N THR A 86 2.72 -13.66 1.39
CA THR A 86 4.11 -14.14 1.39
C THR A 86 4.72 -14.01 2.80
N PHE A 87 4.49 -12.88 3.47
CA PHE A 87 4.94 -12.65 4.84
C PHE A 87 4.29 -13.63 5.84
N PHE A 88 2.99 -13.87 5.70
CA PHE A 88 2.27 -14.84 6.52
C PHE A 88 2.78 -16.27 6.27
N ALA A 89 2.95 -16.68 5.01
CA ALA A 89 3.47 -17.99 4.64
C ALA A 89 4.90 -18.24 5.17
N ILE A 90 5.77 -17.22 5.16
CA ILE A 90 7.11 -17.31 5.76
C ILE A 90 7.00 -17.52 7.28
N LYS A 91 6.11 -16.78 7.96
CA LYS A 91 5.87 -16.94 9.40
C LYS A 91 5.29 -18.31 9.75
N THR A 92 4.33 -18.84 8.98
CA THR A 92 3.76 -20.17 9.22
C THR A 92 4.81 -21.26 8.97
N LYS A 93 5.62 -21.12 7.91
CA LYS A 93 6.71 -22.06 7.61
C LYS A 93 7.82 -22.02 8.67
N SER A 94 8.09 -20.88 9.32
CA SER A 94 9.07 -20.79 10.40
C SER A 94 8.55 -21.40 11.72
N GLN A 95 7.25 -21.31 12.00
CA GLN A 95 6.64 -21.99 13.15
C GLN A 95 6.47 -23.49 12.94
N ASN A 96 6.09 -23.93 11.73
CA ASN A 96 5.99 -25.35 11.40
C ASN A 96 7.37 -26.05 11.34
N GLN A 97 8.46 -25.31 11.16
CA GLN A 97 9.81 -25.85 11.30
C GLN A 97 10.23 -26.11 12.76
N LEU A 98 9.53 -25.52 13.74
CA LEU A 98 9.80 -25.77 15.16
C LEU A 98 9.23 -27.11 15.63
N ASP A 99 8.21 -27.65 14.95
CA ASP A 99 7.61 -28.95 15.25
C ASP A 99 8.41 -30.15 14.71
N VAL A 100 9.51 -29.92 13.98
CA VAL A 100 10.46 -31.01 13.67
C VAL A 100 11.23 -31.44 14.93
N THR A 101 11.21 -30.62 16.01
CA THR A 101 11.82 -31.02 17.27
C THR A 101 11.03 -32.11 18.01
N SER A 102 9.71 -32.24 17.79
CA SER A 102 8.93 -33.33 18.39
C SER A 102 9.27 -34.68 17.77
N GLU A 103 9.42 -34.74 16.44
CA GLU A 103 9.89 -35.94 15.73
C GLU A 103 11.36 -36.26 16.05
N MET A 104 12.22 -35.25 16.23
CA MET A 104 13.62 -35.45 16.60
C MET A 104 13.79 -35.98 18.03
N MET A 105 12.93 -35.56 18.97
CA MET A 105 12.89 -36.09 20.35
C MET A 105 12.39 -37.55 20.40
N VAL A 106 11.45 -37.93 19.52
CA VAL A 106 10.97 -39.32 19.40
C VAL A 106 12.03 -40.22 18.73
N ALA A 107 12.84 -39.68 17.83
CA ALA A 107 13.99 -40.40 17.27
C ALA A 107 15.11 -40.59 18.29
N PHE A 108 15.34 -39.61 19.18
CA PHE A 108 16.32 -39.72 20.27
C PHE A 108 15.87 -40.64 21.41
N SER A 109 14.57 -40.84 21.62
CA SER A 109 14.03 -41.75 22.64
C SER A 109 13.93 -43.21 22.18
N ARG A 110 14.16 -43.50 20.89
CA ARG A 110 14.42 -44.87 20.42
C ARG A 110 15.88 -45.24 20.65
N THR A 111 16.27 -45.34 21.92
CA THR A 111 17.30 -46.31 22.30
C THR A 111 16.76 -47.71 22.03
N GLU A 112 17.52 -48.51 21.29
CA GLU A 112 17.18 -49.90 21.00
C GLU A 112 16.87 -50.66 22.30
N PRO A 113 15.79 -51.47 22.35
CA PRO A 113 15.57 -52.34 23.49
C PRO A 113 16.70 -53.39 23.48
N ASN A 114 17.53 -53.36 24.52
CA ASN A 114 18.56 -54.37 24.74
C ASN A 114 17.89 -55.76 24.80
N SER A 115 18.08 -56.56 23.75
CA SER A 115 17.48 -57.88 23.58
C SER A 115 18.34 -59.02 24.16
N GLU A 116 19.11 -58.78 25.22
CA GLU A 116 19.94 -59.84 25.84
C GLU A 116 19.73 -60.07 27.34
N GLU A 117 18.72 -59.47 27.99
CA GLU A 117 18.50 -59.69 29.44
C GLU A 117 17.08 -60.14 29.80
N LEU A 118 16.54 -61.13 29.08
CA LEU A 118 15.33 -61.86 29.47
C LEU A 118 15.50 -63.40 29.37
N VAL A 119 16.70 -63.91 29.63
CA VAL A 119 16.93 -65.36 29.77
C VAL A 119 17.80 -65.69 30.97
N THR A 120 17.50 -65.17 32.17
CA THR A 120 18.03 -65.78 33.42
C THR A 120 17.19 -65.45 34.66
N LEU A 121 15.95 -65.93 34.70
CA LEU A 121 15.30 -66.30 35.98
C LEU A 121 14.47 -67.56 35.74
N LEU A 122 15.19 -68.69 35.71
CA LEU A 122 14.72 -69.97 36.25
C LEU A 122 14.70 -69.85 37.78
#